data_AF-R6PIE5-F1
#
_entry.id   AF-R6PIE5-F1
#
_cell.length_a   1.000
_cell.length_b   1.000
_cell.length_c   1.000
_cell.angle_alpha   90.00
_cell.angle_beta   90.00
_cell.angle_gamma   90.00
#
_symmetry.space_group_name_H-M   'P 1'
#
loop_
_entity.id
_entity.type
_entity.pdbx_description
1 polymer ?
#
loop_
_entity_poly.entity_id
_entity_poly.type
_entity_poly.pdbx_seq_one_letter_code
_entity_poly.pdbx_strand_id
1 'polypeptide(L)'
;MKLQHIKKQLLTVALTTVAMGAMAQSLNSAYYTEDYKFRHDLNPAYGNDQNYISIPALGNVSVNTHGNFGYQDVVMNNPMYGVENGAKKMTTFMNPYISTSDALDGFSTGNNRITGDVNIALLSAGFKGFGGYNTIEVNAKTSFGIALPYELFEFAKNTGNNSYDIGDIRAHAMSYGELALGHSRQINKKLRLGAKLKFLFGIARADVEMNDVKADLTANDKWLISAKAKANMSMKGFCYKQETKEYNDPSKGEYEYVNDVDVDGAGLSGFGMAIDLGGEYKINDSWTVNASVLDLGFMHWSNNMQAANRQDTFIFDGFTDMDVKQGNGNEVFDDKADKYGDQLADFANLTDEGDQGSRTTGIGATINVGASYKLPCYKKMTFGFLSSTRIKGAYSWTEGRLSANWAPLKWLDGGVNFAVNSFTASMGWVLNIHPKGYNLFIGMDHLLGKMSKECIPLSSNASVAVGMNITW
;
A
#
# COMPACT_ATOMS: atom_id res chain seq x y z
N MET A 1 -16.24 -25.30 -13.37
CA MET A 1 -15.05 -24.96 -14.19
C MET A 1 -14.84 -23.45 -14.41
N LYS A 2 -15.90 -22.60 -14.49
CA LYS A 2 -15.77 -21.13 -14.60
C LYS A 2 -15.52 -20.42 -13.25
N LEU A 3 -16.05 -20.96 -12.14
CA LEU A 3 -15.91 -20.42 -10.77
C LEU A 3 -14.44 -20.29 -10.30
N GLN A 4 -13.64 -21.35 -10.51
CA GLN A 4 -12.20 -21.36 -10.21
C GLN A 4 -11.38 -20.39 -11.09
N HIS A 5 -11.86 -19.99 -12.26
CA HIS A 5 -11.14 -19.06 -13.13
C HIS A 5 -11.29 -17.61 -12.69
N ILE A 6 -12.41 -17.27 -12.02
CA ILE A 6 -12.78 -15.89 -11.68
C ILE A 6 -12.32 -15.53 -10.26
N LYS A 7 -12.43 -16.45 -9.29
CA LYS A 7 -11.73 -16.33 -7.98
C LYS A 7 -10.23 -16.19 -8.18
N LYS A 8 -9.67 -17.00 -9.10
CA LYS A 8 -8.32 -16.80 -9.61
C LYS A 8 -8.15 -15.40 -10.18
N GLN A 9 -9.03 -14.83 -10.99
CA GLN A 9 -8.83 -13.48 -11.53
C GLN A 9 -8.89 -12.35 -10.49
N LEU A 10 -9.72 -12.40 -9.46
CA LEU A 10 -9.77 -11.34 -8.42
C LEU A 10 -8.62 -11.47 -7.43
N LEU A 11 -8.33 -12.69 -6.96
CA LEU A 11 -7.19 -12.98 -6.11
C LEU A 11 -5.89 -12.80 -6.89
N THR A 12 -5.84 -13.16 -8.17
CA THR A 12 -4.70 -12.86 -9.07
C THR A 12 -4.67 -11.37 -9.38
N VAL A 13 -5.75 -10.62 -9.57
CA VAL A 13 -5.63 -9.16 -9.74
C VAL A 13 -5.09 -8.53 -8.47
N ALA A 14 -5.57 -8.90 -7.28
CA ALA A 14 -5.06 -8.44 -5.99
C ALA A 14 -3.61 -8.89 -5.74
N LEU A 15 -3.30 -10.18 -5.90
CA LEU A 15 -1.96 -10.77 -5.74
C LEU A 15 -1.00 -10.35 -6.86
N THR A 16 -1.46 -10.05 -8.07
CA THR A 16 -0.63 -9.60 -9.20
C THR A 16 -0.46 -8.08 -9.11
N THR A 17 -1.38 -7.30 -8.53
CA THR A 17 -1.05 -5.93 -8.09
C THR A 17 -0.04 -5.92 -6.95
N VAL A 18 -0.03 -6.94 -6.07
CA VAL A 18 0.98 -7.11 -5.00
C VAL A 18 2.30 -7.68 -5.55
N ALA A 19 2.26 -8.63 -6.48
CA ALA A 19 3.44 -9.33 -7.03
C ALA A 19 4.10 -8.59 -8.20
N MET A 20 3.35 -7.83 -9.00
CA MET A 20 3.93 -6.86 -9.96
C MET A 20 4.50 -5.62 -9.25
N GLY A 21 4.20 -5.43 -7.96
CA GLY A 21 4.73 -4.36 -7.12
C GLY A 21 6.14 -4.61 -6.57
N ALA A 22 6.81 -5.72 -6.91
CA ALA A 22 8.10 -6.08 -6.33
C ALA A 22 9.31 -5.26 -6.84
N MET A 23 9.17 -4.36 -7.82
CA MET A 23 10.32 -3.80 -8.56
C MET A 23 10.24 -2.31 -8.93
N ALA A 24 9.80 -1.44 -8.02
CA ALA A 24 9.50 -0.05 -8.40
C ALA A 24 9.29 0.83 -7.17
N GLN A 25 10.08 1.86 -6.76
CA GLN A 25 9.86 2.73 -5.52
C GLN A 25 9.90 4.28 -5.62
N SER A 26 9.12 4.98 -4.77
CA SER A 26 9.26 6.44 -4.51
C SER A 26 10.31 6.60 -3.43
N LEU A 27 11.31 7.45 -3.65
CA LEU A 27 12.57 7.41 -2.91
C LEU A 27 12.69 8.62 -1.96
N ASN A 28 12.12 8.53 -0.75
CA ASN A 28 12.31 9.54 0.30
C ASN A 28 13.79 9.71 0.67
N SER A 29 14.60 8.67 0.47
CA SER A 29 16.06 8.70 0.57
C SER A 29 16.69 9.75 -0.34
N ALA A 30 16.04 10.09 -1.44
CA ALA A 30 16.52 11.07 -2.40
C ALA A 30 16.05 12.51 -2.13
N TYR A 31 15.36 12.77 -1.00
CA TYR A 31 14.79 14.08 -0.69
C TYR A 31 15.82 15.22 -0.73
N TYR A 32 17.05 14.94 -0.28
CA TYR A 32 18.18 15.88 -0.26
C TYR A 32 19.29 15.54 -1.26
N THR A 33 19.03 14.61 -2.18
CA THR A 33 19.91 14.23 -3.29
C THR A 33 19.84 15.32 -4.35
N GLU A 34 20.99 15.85 -4.73
CA GLU A 34 21.06 16.97 -5.67
C GLU A 34 20.70 16.44 -7.08
N ASP A 35 19.92 17.19 -7.86
CA ASP A 35 19.59 16.85 -9.25
C ASP A 35 18.89 15.48 -9.50
N TYR A 36 18.38 14.81 -8.46
CA TYR A 36 17.42 13.71 -8.58
C TYR A 36 16.15 14.21 -9.29
N LYS A 37 15.87 13.70 -10.50
CA LYS A 37 14.88 14.33 -11.39
C LYS A 37 13.46 14.36 -10.82
N PHE A 38 13.12 13.41 -9.96
CA PHE A 38 11.79 13.28 -9.35
C PHE A 38 11.65 13.94 -7.97
N ARG A 39 12.62 14.75 -7.52
CA ARG A 39 12.53 15.49 -6.24
C ARG A 39 11.32 16.43 -6.15
N HIS A 40 10.81 16.88 -7.29
CA HIS A 40 9.59 17.69 -7.39
C HIS A 40 8.32 16.93 -6.93
N ASP A 41 8.34 15.60 -6.91
CA ASP A 41 7.26 14.76 -6.35
C ASP A 41 7.26 14.74 -4.83
N LEU A 42 8.42 15.00 -4.21
CA LEU A 42 8.60 15.07 -2.76
C LEU A 42 8.35 16.49 -2.24
N ASN A 43 8.71 17.50 -3.04
CA ASN A 43 8.44 18.90 -2.78
C ASN A 43 8.32 19.69 -4.09
N PRO A 44 7.14 20.23 -4.44
CA PRO A 44 6.94 21.00 -5.67
C PRO A 44 7.83 22.25 -5.80
N ALA A 45 8.40 22.75 -4.70
CA ALA A 45 9.38 23.84 -4.76
C ALA A 45 10.72 23.39 -5.36
N TYR A 46 11.04 22.10 -5.44
CA TYR A 46 12.29 21.66 -6.04
C TYR A 46 12.20 21.64 -7.57
N GLY A 47 13.23 22.18 -8.24
CA GLY A 47 13.37 22.12 -9.70
C GLY A 47 14.79 21.77 -10.09
N ASN A 48 15.03 21.04 -11.17
CA ASN A 48 16.37 20.52 -11.49
C ASN A 48 17.23 21.52 -12.28
N ASP A 49 18.54 21.30 -12.28
CA ASP A 49 19.44 22.11 -13.09
C ASP A 49 19.36 21.77 -14.58
N GLN A 50 19.03 20.52 -14.89
CA GLN A 50 18.83 20.02 -16.26
C GLN A 50 17.34 19.91 -16.60
N ASN A 51 17.04 20.02 -17.88
CA ASN A 51 15.77 19.54 -18.41
C ASN A 51 15.83 18.01 -18.49
N TYR A 52 14.68 17.36 -18.43
CA TYR A 52 14.60 15.91 -18.64
C TYR A 52 13.30 15.48 -19.29
N ILE A 53 13.36 14.34 -19.96
CA ILE A 53 12.19 13.51 -20.27
C ILE A 53 12.47 12.09 -19.79
N SER A 54 11.49 11.50 -19.14
CA SER A 54 11.58 10.15 -18.61
C SER A 54 11.29 9.13 -19.71
N ILE A 55 12.00 8.00 -19.69
CA ILE A 55 11.66 6.89 -20.60
C ILE A 55 10.32 6.30 -20.14
N PRO A 56 9.33 6.10 -21.03
CA PRO A 56 8.03 5.58 -20.60
C PRO A 56 8.15 4.27 -19.81
N ALA A 57 7.47 4.20 -18.66
CA ALA A 57 7.45 3.06 -17.73
C ALA A 57 8.82 2.63 -17.14
N LEU A 58 9.94 3.23 -17.55
CA LEU A 58 11.28 2.98 -17.02
C LEU A 58 11.89 4.23 -16.35
N GLY A 59 11.21 5.36 -16.47
CA GLY A 59 11.67 6.66 -16.00
C GLY A 59 11.60 6.81 -14.49
N ASN A 60 10.49 6.35 -13.91
CA ASN A 60 10.28 6.23 -12.47
C ASN A 60 9.19 5.19 -12.25
N VAL A 61 9.56 4.06 -11.68
CA VAL A 61 8.59 3.09 -11.17
C VAL A 61 8.74 3.10 -9.66
N SER A 62 7.59 3.23 -8.99
CA SER A 62 7.41 3.52 -7.59
C SER A 62 6.38 2.62 -6.87
N VAL A 63 6.60 2.26 -5.61
CA VAL A 63 5.96 1.34 -4.63
C VAL A 63 6.53 1.85 -3.32
N ASN A 64 5.76 1.93 -2.27
CA ASN A 64 6.26 2.19 -0.94
C ASN A 64 5.37 1.39 -0.03
N THR A 65 5.96 0.51 0.78
CA THR A 65 5.21 -0.34 1.70
C THR A 65 5.71 -0.06 3.11
N HIS A 66 4.75 0.20 4.00
CA HIS A 66 4.99 0.38 5.42
C HIS A 66 4.09 -0.58 6.18
N GLY A 67 4.64 -1.27 7.17
CA GLY A 67 3.83 -2.09 8.05
C GLY A 67 4.58 -2.66 9.23
N ASN A 68 3.86 -3.16 10.23
CA ASN A 68 4.42 -3.73 11.46
C ASN A 68 4.32 -5.26 11.54
N PHE A 69 3.81 -5.92 10.50
CA PHE A 69 3.84 -7.37 10.31
C PHE A 69 4.05 -7.67 8.82
N GLY A 70 4.64 -8.81 8.48
CA GLY A 70 5.00 -9.17 7.11
C GLY A 70 4.84 -10.65 6.79
N TYR A 71 5.41 -11.06 5.66
CA TYR A 71 5.30 -12.42 5.14
C TYR A 71 5.80 -13.48 6.14
N GLN A 72 6.88 -13.19 6.88
CA GLN A 72 7.45 -14.13 7.86
C GLN A 72 6.52 -14.42 9.05
N ASP A 73 5.63 -13.49 9.38
CA ASP A 73 4.73 -13.59 10.53
C ASP A 73 3.47 -14.40 10.16
N VAL A 74 3.12 -14.43 8.86
CA VAL A 74 1.98 -15.18 8.33
C VAL A 74 2.40 -16.55 7.78
N VAL A 75 3.57 -16.63 7.13
CA VAL A 75 4.09 -17.83 6.47
C VAL A 75 5.37 -18.30 7.16
N MET A 76 5.28 -19.44 7.83
CA MET A 76 6.28 -19.98 8.73
C MET A 76 6.83 -21.32 8.22
N ASN A 77 7.96 -21.77 8.76
CA ASN A 77 8.45 -23.12 8.50
C ASN A 77 7.46 -24.14 9.08
N ASN A 78 7.17 -25.19 8.33
CA ASN A 78 6.28 -26.26 8.78
C ASN A 78 7.04 -27.23 9.70
N PRO A 79 6.65 -27.39 10.99
CA PRO A 79 7.29 -28.33 11.91
C PRO A 79 7.20 -29.79 11.44
N MET A 80 6.20 -30.12 10.61
CA MET A 80 5.99 -31.47 10.09
C MET A 80 6.77 -31.76 8.80
N TYR A 81 7.52 -30.79 8.26
CA TYR A 81 8.33 -31.00 7.06
C TYR A 81 9.43 -32.04 7.29
N GLY A 82 9.39 -33.14 6.53
CA GLY A 82 10.32 -34.27 6.68
C GLY A 82 9.96 -35.24 7.82
N VAL A 83 8.89 -34.95 8.57
CA VAL A 83 8.30 -35.85 9.59
C VAL A 83 7.06 -36.54 9.03
N GLU A 84 6.14 -35.78 8.45
CA GLU A 84 4.98 -36.30 7.73
C GLU A 84 5.25 -36.39 6.22
N ASN A 85 4.87 -37.51 5.62
CA ASN A 85 4.98 -37.68 4.18
C ASN A 85 4.03 -36.71 3.45
N GLY A 86 4.57 -35.95 2.49
CA GLY A 86 3.81 -34.94 1.74
C GLY A 86 3.66 -33.58 2.43
N ALA A 87 4.24 -33.38 3.62
CA ALA A 87 4.23 -32.07 4.28
C ALA A 87 5.04 -31.03 3.46
N LYS A 88 4.45 -29.85 3.22
CA LYS A 88 5.17 -28.75 2.54
C LYS A 88 6.12 -28.05 3.50
N LYS A 89 7.19 -27.44 2.94
CA LYS A 89 8.23 -26.76 3.72
C LYS A 89 7.73 -25.53 4.48
N MET A 90 6.81 -24.79 3.87
CA MET A 90 6.19 -23.60 4.45
C MET A 90 4.72 -23.91 4.78
N THR A 91 4.22 -23.28 5.82
CA THR A 91 2.82 -23.35 6.26
C THR A 91 2.37 -21.98 6.78
N THR A 92 1.09 -21.81 7.06
CA THR A 92 0.58 -20.59 7.70
C THR A 92 0.79 -20.62 9.22
N PHE A 93 0.78 -19.46 9.88
CA PHE A 93 0.83 -19.34 11.34
C PHE A 93 -0.28 -20.14 12.06
N MET A 94 -1.42 -20.35 11.37
CA MET A 94 -2.58 -21.09 11.86
C MET A 94 -2.38 -22.62 11.91
N ASN A 95 -1.28 -23.15 11.39
CA ASN A 95 -0.98 -24.57 11.46
C ASN A 95 -1.00 -25.09 12.92
N PRO A 96 -1.75 -26.16 13.26
CA PRO A 96 -1.93 -26.64 14.63
C PRO A 96 -0.64 -27.15 15.29
N TYR A 97 0.39 -27.48 14.51
CA TYR A 97 1.69 -27.91 15.02
C TYR A 97 2.62 -26.73 15.38
N ILE A 98 2.23 -25.49 15.07
CA ILE A 98 2.92 -24.28 15.54
C ILE A 98 2.28 -23.85 16.85
N SER A 99 3.08 -23.58 17.89
CA SER A 99 2.55 -23.13 19.18
C SER A 99 1.85 -21.76 19.04
N THR A 100 0.86 -21.47 19.89
CA THR A 100 0.19 -20.16 19.91
C THR A 100 1.19 -19.02 20.11
N SER A 101 2.19 -19.21 20.99
CA SER A 101 3.21 -18.21 21.24
C SER A 101 4.05 -17.92 19.99
N ASP A 102 4.52 -18.96 19.30
CA ASP A 102 5.35 -18.79 18.11
C ASP A 102 4.56 -18.18 16.95
N ALA A 103 3.29 -18.59 16.80
CA ALA A 103 2.41 -18.10 15.75
C ALA A 103 2.04 -16.63 15.91
N LEU A 104 1.99 -16.12 17.15
CA LEU A 104 1.55 -14.75 17.44
C LEU A 104 2.69 -13.76 17.71
N ASP A 105 3.94 -14.22 17.84
CA ASP A 105 5.11 -13.39 18.19
C ASP A 105 5.39 -12.25 17.20
N GLY A 106 5.04 -12.45 15.92
CA GLY A 106 5.23 -11.47 14.85
C GLY A 106 4.17 -10.36 14.79
N PHE A 107 3.09 -10.46 15.58
CA PHE A 107 1.99 -9.50 15.57
C PHE A 107 2.05 -8.55 16.76
N SER A 108 1.86 -7.26 16.50
CA SER A 108 1.70 -6.24 17.53
C SER A 108 0.40 -6.46 18.28
N THR A 109 0.42 -6.31 19.62
CA THR A 109 -0.76 -6.39 20.50
C THR A 109 -1.82 -5.30 20.28
N GLY A 110 -1.56 -4.35 19.38
CA GLY A 110 -2.55 -3.37 18.92
C GLY A 110 -2.98 -3.67 17.48
N ASN A 111 -3.00 -2.64 16.63
CA ASN A 111 -3.33 -2.83 15.21
C ASN A 111 -2.09 -3.24 14.41
N ASN A 112 -2.24 -4.34 13.69
CA ASN A 112 -1.33 -4.82 12.66
C ASN A 112 -1.72 -4.20 11.32
N ARG A 113 -0.82 -3.46 10.70
CA ARG A 113 -1.10 -2.61 9.55
C ARG A 113 -0.09 -2.86 8.46
N ILE A 114 -0.57 -2.88 7.23
CA ILE A 114 0.25 -2.78 6.02
C ILE A 114 -0.42 -1.73 5.15
N THR A 115 0.34 -0.73 4.73
CA THR A 115 -0.11 0.30 3.79
C THR A 115 0.91 0.44 2.69
N GLY A 116 0.45 0.72 1.48
CA GLY A 116 1.36 1.04 0.41
C GLY A 116 0.78 1.84 -0.73
N ASP A 117 1.70 2.46 -1.47
CA ASP A 117 1.41 3.32 -2.60
C ASP A 117 2.33 2.93 -3.76
N VAL A 118 1.76 2.54 -4.89
CA VAL A 118 2.42 2.23 -6.16
C VAL A 118 2.19 3.40 -7.11
N ASN A 119 3.25 3.88 -7.75
CA ASN A 119 3.23 4.93 -8.76
C ASN A 119 4.09 4.53 -9.95
N ILE A 120 3.52 4.50 -11.14
CA ILE A 120 4.24 4.22 -12.38
C ILE A 120 4.21 5.50 -13.21
N ALA A 121 5.37 6.12 -13.42
CA ALA A 121 5.48 7.24 -14.35
C ALA A 121 5.42 6.72 -15.79
N LEU A 122 4.29 6.96 -16.45
CA LEU A 122 4.11 6.65 -17.87
C LEU A 122 4.82 7.71 -18.73
N LEU A 123 4.79 8.96 -18.29
CA LEU A 123 5.53 10.07 -18.86
C LEU A 123 5.83 11.09 -17.77
N SER A 124 7.05 11.61 -17.77
CA SER A 124 7.43 12.74 -16.92
C SER A 124 8.43 13.60 -17.67
N ALA A 125 8.22 14.91 -17.67
CA ALA A 125 9.12 15.87 -18.25
C ALA A 125 9.28 17.06 -17.31
N GLY A 126 10.51 17.58 -17.21
CA GLY A 126 10.83 18.76 -16.43
C GLY A 126 11.68 19.73 -17.24
N PHE A 127 11.31 21.01 -17.27
CA PHE A 127 12.03 22.01 -18.05
C PHE A 127 12.03 23.41 -17.46
N LYS A 128 13.12 24.14 -17.69
CA LYS A 128 13.23 25.57 -17.37
C LYS A 128 12.42 26.41 -18.35
N GLY A 129 11.59 27.31 -17.84
CA GLY A 129 10.72 28.17 -18.64
C GLY A 129 9.80 29.01 -17.77
N PHE A 130 9.18 30.05 -18.34
CA PHE A 130 8.20 30.91 -17.64
C PHE A 130 8.72 31.51 -16.32
N GLY A 131 10.04 31.77 -16.23
CA GLY A 131 10.68 32.30 -15.02
C GLY A 131 10.85 31.28 -13.88
N GLY A 132 10.70 30.00 -14.17
CA GLY A 132 10.79 28.92 -13.19
C GLY A 132 11.16 27.56 -13.79
N TYR A 133 10.87 26.50 -13.04
CA TYR A 133 10.97 25.11 -13.46
C TYR A 133 9.55 24.54 -13.57
N ASN A 134 9.24 23.88 -14.67
CA ASN A 134 7.91 23.36 -14.99
C ASN A 134 7.98 21.85 -15.09
N THR A 135 6.94 21.15 -14.65
CA THR A 135 6.84 19.69 -14.79
C THR A 135 5.51 19.29 -15.40
N ILE A 136 5.53 18.22 -16.19
CA ILE A 136 4.34 17.60 -16.78
C ILE A 136 4.49 16.09 -16.56
N GLU A 137 3.51 15.48 -15.93
CA GLU A 137 3.55 14.07 -15.57
C GLU A 137 2.24 13.37 -15.89
N VAL A 138 2.35 12.13 -16.35
CA VAL A 138 1.27 11.17 -16.50
C VAL A 138 1.65 9.93 -15.70
N ASN A 139 0.88 9.63 -14.67
CA ASN A 139 1.16 8.57 -13.72
C ASN A 139 0.00 7.58 -13.65
N ALA A 140 0.30 6.30 -13.44
CA ALA A 140 -0.65 5.31 -12.94
C ALA A 140 -0.39 5.08 -11.46
N LYS A 141 -1.38 5.31 -10.61
CA LYS A 141 -1.25 5.23 -9.15
C LYS A 141 -2.20 4.19 -8.57
N THR A 142 -1.70 3.42 -7.61
CA THR A 142 -2.48 2.49 -6.80
C THR A 142 -2.11 2.67 -5.35
N SER A 143 -3.08 2.70 -4.44
CA SER A 143 -2.87 2.80 -3.00
C SER A 143 -3.71 1.75 -2.29
N PHE A 144 -3.11 1.04 -1.36
CA PHE A 144 -3.76 -0.02 -0.59
C PHE A 144 -3.41 0.10 0.89
N GLY A 145 -4.26 -0.45 1.75
CA GLY A 145 -4.02 -0.47 3.18
C GLY A 145 -4.92 -1.44 3.91
N ILE A 146 -4.38 -2.06 4.93
CA ILE A 146 -5.09 -2.93 5.87
C ILE A 146 -4.75 -2.53 7.30
N ALA A 147 -5.73 -2.65 8.18
CA ALA A 147 -5.58 -2.54 9.62
C ALA A 147 -6.38 -3.67 10.27
N LEU A 148 -5.65 -4.58 10.91
CA LEU A 148 -6.13 -5.82 11.50
C LEU A 148 -5.77 -5.81 13.00
N PRO A 149 -6.73 -5.91 13.92
CA PRO A 149 -6.45 -6.02 15.35
C PRO A 149 -5.68 -7.29 15.70
N TYR A 150 -4.90 -7.26 16.77
CA TYR A 150 -4.17 -8.44 17.27
C TYR A 150 -5.11 -9.62 17.54
N GLU A 151 -6.24 -9.31 18.15
CA GLU A 151 -7.27 -10.25 18.58
C GLU A 151 -7.88 -11.03 17.40
N LEU A 152 -7.80 -10.50 16.17
CA LEU A 152 -8.18 -11.25 14.97
C LEU A 152 -7.22 -12.43 14.72
N PHE A 153 -5.92 -12.21 14.88
CA PHE A 153 -4.91 -13.26 14.72
C PHE A 153 -4.96 -14.23 15.89
N GLU A 154 -5.20 -13.73 17.11
CA GLU A 154 -5.42 -14.57 18.27
C GLU A 154 -6.65 -15.46 18.07
N PHE A 155 -7.78 -14.90 17.64
CA PHE A 155 -9.00 -15.65 17.33
C PHE A 155 -8.77 -16.73 16.25
N ALA A 156 -7.99 -16.40 15.21
CA ALA A 156 -7.68 -17.34 14.14
C ALA A 156 -6.75 -18.48 14.58
N LYS A 157 -5.98 -18.30 15.67
CA LYS A 157 -4.95 -19.24 16.11
C LYS A 157 -5.31 -20.01 17.37
N ASN A 158 -5.78 -19.28 18.37
CA ASN A 158 -6.16 -19.77 19.68
C ASN A 158 -7.67 -19.88 19.68
N THR A 159 -8.23 -21.08 19.76
CA THR A 159 -9.67 -21.29 19.91
C THR A 159 -10.03 -21.72 21.33
N GLY A 160 -9.08 -21.62 22.27
CA GLY A 160 -9.26 -22.02 23.67
C GLY A 160 -9.96 -20.98 24.55
N ASN A 161 -10.10 -19.72 24.09
CA ASN A 161 -10.91 -18.73 24.81
C ASN A 161 -12.39 -18.92 24.43
N ASN A 162 -13.31 -18.42 25.26
CA ASN A 162 -14.75 -18.47 24.99
C ASN A 162 -15.28 -17.17 24.36
N SER A 163 -14.48 -16.11 24.32
CA SER A 163 -14.90 -14.80 23.82
C SER A 163 -13.68 -14.01 23.33
N TYR A 164 -13.86 -13.26 22.25
CA TYR A 164 -12.88 -12.34 21.68
C TYR A 164 -13.57 -11.01 21.40
N ASP A 165 -12.98 -9.92 21.90
CA ASP A 165 -13.28 -8.57 21.45
C ASP A 165 -12.25 -8.20 20.38
N ILE A 166 -12.60 -8.42 19.12
CA ILE A 166 -11.67 -8.28 17.99
C ILE A 166 -11.51 -6.80 17.64
N GLY A 167 -12.56 -6.00 17.75
CA GLY A 167 -12.52 -4.58 17.40
C GLY A 167 -12.69 -4.29 15.91
N ASP A 168 -11.97 -3.29 15.39
CA ASP A 168 -12.20 -2.76 14.04
C ASP A 168 -11.26 -3.37 12.98
N ILE A 169 -11.83 -3.96 11.94
CA ILE A 169 -11.11 -4.45 10.77
C ILE A 169 -11.35 -3.49 9.61
N ARG A 170 -10.27 -3.02 8.97
CA ARG A 170 -10.37 -2.10 7.84
C ARG A 170 -9.42 -2.48 6.72
N ALA A 171 -9.91 -2.43 5.48
CA ALA A 171 -9.11 -2.62 4.27
C ALA A 171 -9.54 -1.64 3.17
N HIS A 172 -8.57 -1.12 2.40
CA HIS A 172 -8.86 -0.31 1.22
C HIS A 172 -7.91 -0.65 0.08
N ALA A 173 -8.39 -0.42 -1.14
CA ALA A 173 -7.58 -0.37 -2.35
C ALA A 173 -8.16 0.71 -3.28
N MET A 174 -7.31 1.49 -3.93
CA MET A 174 -7.73 2.56 -4.85
C MET A 174 -6.71 2.67 -5.98
N SER A 175 -7.18 2.70 -7.23
CA SER A 175 -6.35 2.87 -8.42
C SER A 175 -6.89 3.97 -9.32
N TYR A 176 -5.98 4.79 -9.87
CA TYR A 176 -6.31 5.93 -10.71
C TYR A 176 -5.15 6.35 -11.62
N GLY A 177 -5.47 6.94 -12.77
CA GLY A 177 -4.53 7.71 -13.58
C GLY A 177 -4.42 9.15 -13.07
N GLU A 178 -3.27 9.78 -13.26
CA GLU A 178 -3.01 11.16 -12.87
C GLU A 178 -2.34 11.92 -14.01
N LEU A 179 -2.85 13.12 -14.32
CA LEU A 179 -2.15 14.13 -15.11
C LEU A 179 -1.76 15.27 -14.17
N ALA A 180 -0.47 15.56 -14.04
CA ALA A 180 0.04 16.58 -13.14
C ALA A 180 0.82 17.67 -13.88
N LEU A 181 0.57 18.93 -13.51
CA LEU A 181 1.22 20.12 -14.08
C LEU A 181 1.84 20.93 -12.93
N GLY A 182 3.16 20.98 -12.90
CA GLY A 182 3.94 21.65 -11.86
C GLY A 182 4.59 22.95 -12.33
N HIS A 183 4.66 23.94 -11.44
CA HIS A 183 5.48 25.12 -11.62
C HIS A 183 6.16 25.51 -10.31
N SER A 184 7.44 25.85 -10.41
CA SER A 184 8.29 26.20 -9.29
C SER A 184 9.15 27.42 -9.60
N ARG A 185 9.13 28.43 -8.72
CA ARG A 185 9.74 29.73 -8.96
C ARG A 185 10.55 30.23 -7.77
N GLN A 186 11.72 30.78 -8.08
CA GLN A 186 12.50 31.55 -7.13
C GLN A 186 11.84 32.92 -6.93
N ILE A 187 11.34 33.19 -5.73
CA ILE A 187 10.65 34.45 -5.42
C ILE A 187 11.66 35.54 -5.07
N ASN A 188 12.69 35.19 -4.31
CA ASN A 188 13.81 36.07 -3.95
C ASN A 188 15.07 35.25 -3.68
N LYS A 189 16.16 35.86 -3.17
CA LYS A 189 17.43 35.15 -2.92
C LYS A 189 17.34 33.98 -1.93
N LYS A 190 16.31 33.93 -1.07
CA LYS A 190 16.15 32.94 -0.01
C LYS A 190 14.95 32.01 -0.20
N LEU A 191 13.86 32.49 -0.79
CA LEU A 191 12.59 31.79 -0.87
C LEU A 191 12.33 31.27 -2.28
N ARG A 192 12.01 29.98 -2.37
CA ARG A 192 11.47 29.31 -3.55
C ARG A 192 10.14 28.68 -3.21
N LEU A 193 9.16 28.83 -4.09
CA LEU A 193 7.83 28.24 -3.94
C LEU A 193 7.50 27.41 -5.17
N GLY A 194 6.67 26.39 -5.00
CA GLY A 194 6.12 25.64 -6.12
C GLY A 194 4.74 25.10 -5.83
N ALA A 195 4.01 24.83 -6.90
CA ALA A 195 2.68 24.23 -6.85
C ALA A 195 2.53 23.23 -8.00
N LYS A 196 1.75 22.18 -7.78
CA LYS A 196 1.38 21.18 -8.79
C LYS A 196 -0.13 21.00 -8.79
N LEU A 197 -0.75 21.17 -9.95
CA LEU A 197 -2.18 20.87 -10.15
C LEU A 197 -2.30 19.47 -10.75
N LYS A 198 -3.18 18.64 -10.17
CA LYS A 198 -3.38 17.24 -10.58
C LYS A 198 -4.83 17.00 -10.97
N PHE A 199 -5.02 16.38 -12.12
CA PHE A 199 -6.29 15.82 -12.58
C PHE A 199 -6.24 14.31 -12.44
N LEU A 200 -7.26 13.73 -11.81
CA LEU A 200 -7.28 12.35 -11.38
C LEU A 200 -8.40 11.61 -12.11
N PHE A 201 -8.08 10.42 -12.61
CA PHE A 201 -8.96 9.60 -13.42
C PHE A 201 -9.12 8.25 -12.73
N GLY A 202 -10.18 8.12 -11.92
CA GLY A 202 -10.47 6.95 -11.10
C GLY A 202 -10.72 5.71 -11.94
N ILE A 203 -10.05 4.62 -11.61
CA ILE A 203 -10.21 3.31 -12.24
C ILE A 203 -11.10 2.45 -11.36
N ALA A 204 -10.70 2.25 -10.10
CA ALA A 204 -11.47 1.49 -9.12
C ALA A 204 -11.12 1.91 -7.69
N ARG A 205 -12.08 1.75 -6.78
CA ARG A 205 -11.86 1.80 -5.33
C ARG A 205 -12.69 0.76 -4.61
N ALA A 206 -12.06 0.05 -3.68
CA ALA A 206 -12.68 -0.87 -2.75
C ALA A 206 -12.38 -0.42 -1.32
N ASP A 207 -13.39 -0.45 -0.45
CA ASP A 207 -13.23 -0.26 0.99
C ASP A 207 -14.04 -1.33 1.73
N VAL A 208 -13.44 -1.96 2.73
CA VAL A 208 -14.09 -2.91 3.65
C VAL A 208 -13.89 -2.40 5.06
N GLU A 209 -14.98 -2.29 5.80
CA GLU A 209 -15.01 -1.85 7.20
C GLU A 209 -15.89 -2.82 7.99
N MET A 210 -15.31 -3.48 8.99
CA MET A 210 -16.06 -4.23 10.01
C MET A 210 -15.79 -3.57 11.35
N ASN A 211 -16.82 -3.03 11.98
CA ASN A 211 -16.70 -2.33 13.25
C ASN A 211 -17.26 -3.17 14.39
N ASP A 212 -16.69 -2.98 15.58
CA ASP A 212 -17.10 -3.62 16.83
C ASP A 212 -17.20 -5.15 16.72
N VAL A 213 -16.23 -5.79 16.05
CA VAL A 213 -16.24 -7.23 15.82
C VAL A 213 -16.01 -7.98 17.14
N LYS A 214 -16.93 -8.88 17.48
CA LYS A 214 -16.84 -9.78 18.63
C LYS A 214 -17.13 -11.21 18.21
N ALA A 215 -16.46 -12.16 18.84
CA ALA A 215 -16.70 -13.59 18.62
C ALA A 215 -16.91 -14.28 19.97
N ASP A 216 -18.11 -14.85 20.17
CA ASP A 216 -18.46 -15.59 21.38
C ASP A 216 -18.68 -17.07 21.06
N LEU A 217 -18.04 -17.96 21.81
CA LEU A 217 -18.19 -19.40 21.63
C LEU A 217 -19.59 -19.83 22.10
N THR A 218 -20.28 -20.53 21.22
CA THR A 218 -21.61 -21.10 21.49
C THR A 218 -21.49 -22.51 22.05
N ALA A 219 -22.56 -23.00 22.66
CA ALA A 219 -22.63 -24.35 23.24
C ALA A 219 -22.45 -25.50 22.22
N ASN A 220 -22.48 -25.21 20.91
CA ASN A 220 -22.31 -26.19 19.84
C ASN A 220 -20.91 -26.12 19.19
N ASP A 221 -19.91 -25.58 19.89
CA ASP A 221 -18.54 -25.38 19.40
C ASP A 221 -18.44 -24.51 18.13
N LYS A 222 -19.40 -23.60 17.95
CA LYS A 222 -19.43 -22.59 16.87
C LYS A 222 -19.28 -21.19 17.43
N TRP A 223 -18.89 -20.23 16.61
CA TRP A 223 -18.73 -18.84 17.02
C TRP A 223 -19.95 -18.00 16.62
N LEU A 224 -20.53 -17.29 17.58
CA LEU A 224 -21.46 -16.21 17.32
C LEU A 224 -20.63 -14.94 17.07
N ILE A 225 -20.57 -14.50 15.82
CA ILE A 225 -19.92 -13.24 15.47
C ILE A 225 -20.92 -12.11 15.58
N SER A 226 -20.54 -11.03 16.24
CA SER A 226 -21.26 -9.76 16.24
C SER A 226 -20.40 -8.70 15.56
N ALA A 227 -20.88 -8.04 14.51
CA ALA A 227 -20.13 -7.02 13.78
C ALA A 227 -21.06 -6.10 12.98
N LYS A 228 -20.59 -4.90 12.65
CA LYS A 228 -21.19 -4.05 11.59
C LYS A 228 -20.26 -4.02 10.40
N ALA A 229 -20.57 -4.82 9.39
CA ALA A 229 -19.72 -5.04 8.23
C ALA A 229 -20.28 -4.31 7.01
N LYS A 230 -19.41 -3.58 6.30
CA LYS A 230 -19.74 -2.84 5.10
C LYS A 230 -18.58 -2.91 4.10
N ALA A 231 -18.88 -3.32 2.89
CA ALA A 231 -18.00 -3.26 1.74
C ALA A 231 -18.56 -2.28 0.71
N ASN A 232 -17.69 -1.45 0.13
CA ASN A 232 -18.02 -0.53 -0.94
C ASN A 232 -17.08 -0.76 -2.12
N MET A 233 -17.62 -0.81 -3.33
CA MET A 233 -16.87 -0.91 -4.58
C MET A 233 -17.35 0.17 -5.56
N SER A 234 -16.45 1.08 -5.90
CA SER A 234 -16.62 2.09 -6.94
C SER A 234 -15.80 1.68 -8.15
N MET A 235 -16.45 1.06 -9.13
CA MET A 235 -15.83 0.67 -10.39
C MET A 235 -16.91 0.60 -11.47
N LYS A 236 -16.61 1.13 -12.65
CA LYS A 236 -17.57 1.17 -13.76
C LYS A 236 -17.84 -0.26 -14.23
N GLY A 237 -19.11 -0.58 -14.46
CA GLY A 237 -19.53 -1.91 -14.87
C GLY A 237 -19.50 -2.94 -13.74
N PHE A 238 -19.04 -2.57 -12.54
CA PHE A 238 -18.98 -3.48 -11.42
C PHE A 238 -20.37 -3.69 -10.83
N CYS A 239 -20.78 -4.95 -10.68
CA CYS A 239 -21.98 -5.35 -9.97
C CYS A 239 -21.67 -6.56 -9.07
N TYR A 240 -22.26 -6.62 -7.87
CA TYR A 240 -22.25 -7.85 -7.09
C TYR A 240 -23.28 -8.83 -7.67
N LYS A 241 -22.94 -10.11 -7.69
CA LYS A 241 -23.87 -11.19 -8.04
C LYS A 241 -24.21 -11.96 -6.76
N GLN A 242 -25.49 -12.04 -6.47
CA GLN A 242 -26.01 -12.81 -5.35
C GLN A 242 -26.33 -14.23 -5.80
N GLU A 243 -26.03 -15.20 -4.94
CA GLU A 243 -26.63 -16.53 -5.01
C GLU A 243 -27.44 -16.77 -3.74
N THR A 244 -28.51 -17.55 -3.91
CA THR A 244 -29.38 -17.99 -2.83
C THR A 244 -28.90 -19.37 -2.36
N LYS A 245 -28.53 -19.48 -1.08
CA LYS A 245 -28.23 -20.75 -0.42
C LYS A 245 -29.25 -21.05 0.65
N GLU A 246 -29.61 -22.31 0.82
CA GLU A 246 -30.36 -22.76 1.99
C GLU A 246 -29.42 -22.83 3.19
N TYR A 247 -29.88 -22.34 4.34
CA TYR A 247 -29.19 -22.62 5.59
C TYR A 247 -29.18 -24.13 5.86
N ASN A 248 -28.09 -24.65 6.43
CA ASN A 248 -28.03 -26.04 6.90
C ASN A 248 -29.09 -26.37 7.96
N ASP A 249 -29.72 -25.35 8.54
CA ASP A 249 -30.89 -25.46 9.42
C ASP A 249 -32.17 -25.20 8.60
N PRO A 250 -33.01 -26.22 8.33
CA PRO A 250 -34.20 -26.11 7.49
C PRO A 250 -35.30 -25.20 8.06
N SER A 251 -35.17 -24.74 9.32
CA SER A 251 -36.11 -23.78 9.93
C SER A 251 -35.81 -22.32 9.58
N LYS A 252 -34.63 -22.03 9.01
CA LYS A 252 -34.14 -20.67 8.74
C LYS A 252 -34.30 -20.21 7.28
N GLY A 253 -34.75 -21.11 6.40
CA GLY A 253 -34.98 -20.80 4.98
C GLY A 253 -33.69 -20.53 4.20
N GLU A 254 -33.78 -19.64 3.22
CA GLU A 254 -32.71 -19.29 2.31
C GLU A 254 -32.05 -17.96 2.71
N TYR A 255 -30.76 -17.79 2.40
CA TYR A 255 -30.04 -16.52 2.48
C TYR A 255 -29.35 -16.18 1.16
N GLU A 256 -29.36 -14.89 0.83
CA GLU A 256 -28.63 -14.33 -0.31
C GLU A 256 -27.28 -13.83 0.18
N TYR A 257 -26.22 -14.34 -0.42
CA TYR A 257 -24.87 -13.88 -0.17
C TYR A 257 -24.22 -13.48 -1.49
N VAL A 258 -23.28 -12.53 -1.41
CA VAL A 258 -22.47 -12.15 -2.57
C VAL A 258 -21.55 -13.31 -2.90
N ASN A 259 -21.83 -14.01 -3.99
CA ASN A 259 -21.04 -15.16 -4.44
C ASN A 259 -20.03 -14.78 -5.53
N ASP A 260 -20.32 -13.72 -6.30
CA ASP A 260 -19.52 -13.31 -7.46
C ASP A 260 -19.61 -11.80 -7.70
N VAL A 261 -18.79 -11.30 -8.63
CA VAL A 261 -18.82 -9.91 -9.10
C VAL A 261 -18.73 -9.91 -10.63
N ASP A 262 -19.50 -9.05 -11.29
CA ASP A 262 -19.39 -8.81 -12.72
C ASP A 262 -18.69 -7.49 -13.00
N VAL A 263 -17.98 -7.38 -14.12
CA VAL A 263 -17.41 -6.12 -14.61
C VAL A 263 -17.74 -6.01 -16.10
N ASP A 264 -18.80 -5.26 -16.42
CA ASP A 264 -19.16 -5.00 -17.81
C ASP A 264 -18.54 -3.69 -18.33
N GLY A 265 -17.48 -3.85 -19.14
CA GLY A 265 -16.76 -2.76 -19.79
C GLY A 265 -15.65 -2.11 -18.95
N ALA A 266 -14.51 -1.83 -19.59
CA ALA A 266 -13.44 -1.05 -18.98
C ALA A 266 -13.69 0.45 -19.17
N GLY A 267 -13.54 1.25 -18.10
CA GLY A 267 -13.63 2.70 -18.21
C GLY A 267 -13.36 3.42 -16.89
N LEU A 268 -13.26 4.74 -16.99
CA LEU A 268 -13.13 5.59 -15.81
C LEU A 268 -14.41 5.53 -14.97
N SER A 269 -14.23 5.26 -13.68
CA SER A 269 -15.29 5.19 -12.68
C SER A 269 -15.31 6.40 -11.76
N GLY A 270 -14.29 7.27 -11.86
CA GLY A 270 -14.24 8.50 -11.09
C GLY A 270 -13.42 9.60 -11.75
N PHE A 271 -13.65 10.83 -11.30
CA PHE A 271 -12.87 12.01 -11.65
C PHE A 271 -12.57 12.81 -10.38
N GLY A 272 -11.37 13.37 -10.30
CA GLY A 272 -10.92 14.09 -9.13
C GLY A 272 -9.87 15.13 -9.45
N MET A 273 -9.52 15.91 -8.43
CA MET A 273 -8.46 16.90 -8.50
C MET A 273 -7.67 16.91 -7.19
N ALA A 274 -6.39 17.21 -7.30
CA ALA A 274 -5.53 17.46 -6.15
C ALA A 274 -4.57 18.61 -6.42
N ILE A 275 -4.05 19.17 -5.33
CA ILE A 275 -3.00 20.17 -5.36
C ILE A 275 -1.83 19.72 -4.50
N ASP A 276 -0.62 19.94 -5.00
CA ASP A 276 0.60 19.91 -4.20
C ASP A 276 1.12 21.33 -4.04
N LEU A 277 1.64 21.65 -2.86
CA LEU A 277 2.27 22.92 -2.53
C LEU A 277 3.62 22.65 -1.88
N GLY A 278 4.61 23.46 -2.22
CA GLY A 278 5.97 23.31 -1.72
C GLY A 278 6.64 24.66 -1.46
N GLY A 279 7.49 24.70 -0.45
CA GLY A 279 8.35 25.82 -0.13
C GLY A 279 9.75 25.38 0.31
N GLU A 280 10.75 26.16 -0.09
CA GLU A 280 12.14 26.06 0.36
C GLU A 280 12.61 27.46 0.78
N TYR A 281 13.18 27.56 1.98
CA TYR A 281 13.73 28.80 2.53
C TYR A 281 15.17 28.62 3.01
N LYS A 282 16.09 29.38 2.41
CA LYS A 282 17.50 29.45 2.80
C LYS A 282 17.68 30.43 3.95
N ILE A 283 17.96 29.92 5.14
CA ILE A 283 18.23 30.76 6.31
C ILE A 283 19.56 31.51 6.09
N ASN A 284 20.59 30.74 5.71
CA ASN A 284 21.93 31.20 5.35
C ASN A 284 22.58 30.21 4.36
N ASP A 285 23.89 30.32 4.11
CA ASP A 285 24.61 29.47 3.15
C ASP A 285 24.71 27.99 3.56
N SER A 286 24.44 27.68 4.83
CA SER A 286 24.53 26.32 5.38
C SER A 286 23.17 25.71 5.70
N TRP A 287 22.21 26.51 6.17
CA TRP A 287 20.91 26.02 6.63
C TRP A 287 19.79 26.34 5.65
N THR A 288 19.06 25.30 5.26
CA THR A 288 17.83 25.39 4.47
C THR A 288 16.71 24.67 5.21
N VAL A 289 15.52 25.27 5.23
CA VAL A 289 14.29 24.62 5.72
C VAL A 289 13.30 24.49 4.59
N ASN A 290 12.46 23.47 4.64
CA ASN A 290 11.47 23.20 3.60
C ASN A 290 10.19 22.65 4.22
N ALA A 291 9.09 22.83 3.47
CA ALA A 291 7.82 22.20 3.77
C ALA A 291 7.07 21.93 2.46
N SER A 292 6.29 20.85 2.44
CA SER A 292 5.34 20.59 1.36
C SER A 292 4.07 19.90 1.87
N VAL A 293 2.99 20.11 1.14
CA VAL A 293 1.73 19.38 1.26
C VAL A 293 1.47 18.77 -0.11
N LEU A 294 1.36 17.46 -0.18
CA LEU A 294 1.18 16.68 -1.40
C LEU A 294 -0.18 15.99 -1.38
N ASP A 295 -0.76 15.79 -2.55
CA ASP A 295 -1.99 15.02 -2.77
C ASP A 295 -3.18 15.53 -1.94
N LEU A 296 -3.24 16.84 -1.68
CA LEU A 296 -4.41 17.45 -1.06
C LEU A 296 -5.53 17.49 -2.10
N GLY A 297 -6.41 16.50 -2.05
CA GLY A 297 -7.45 16.35 -3.06
C GLY A 297 -8.48 15.27 -2.76
N PHE A 298 -9.38 15.12 -3.71
CA PHE A 298 -10.51 14.21 -3.63
C PHE A 298 -10.77 13.55 -4.98
N MET A 299 -11.55 12.47 -4.95
CA MET A 299 -12.06 11.76 -6.11
C MET A 299 -13.55 11.55 -5.95
N HIS A 300 -14.31 11.93 -6.97
CA HIS A 300 -15.74 11.66 -7.10
C HIS A 300 -15.93 10.45 -8.01
N TRP A 301 -16.63 9.44 -7.50
CA TRP A 301 -16.93 8.19 -8.18
C TRP A 301 -18.38 8.19 -8.65
N SER A 302 -18.62 7.71 -9.88
CA SER A 302 -19.94 7.72 -10.50
C SER A 302 -20.92 6.72 -9.89
N ASN A 303 -20.41 5.65 -9.29
CA ASN A 303 -21.20 4.58 -8.67
C ASN A 303 -20.53 4.07 -7.39
N ASN A 304 -21.30 3.37 -6.57
CA ASN A 304 -20.86 2.76 -5.33
C ASN A 304 -21.72 1.54 -5.03
N MET A 305 -21.30 0.39 -5.54
CA MET A 305 -21.89 -0.89 -5.17
C MET A 305 -21.57 -1.15 -3.70
N GLN A 306 -22.60 -1.49 -2.92
CA GLN A 306 -22.46 -1.72 -1.49
C GLN A 306 -22.88 -3.14 -1.13
N ALA A 307 -22.17 -3.75 -0.21
CA ALA A 307 -22.63 -4.95 0.48
C ALA A 307 -22.49 -4.73 1.99
N ALA A 308 -23.47 -5.17 2.76
CA ALA A 308 -23.50 -5.05 4.21
C ALA A 308 -24.08 -6.31 4.84
N ASN A 309 -23.76 -6.57 6.10
CA ASN A 309 -24.40 -7.67 6.80
C ASN A 309 -25.86 -7.29 7.17
N ARG A 310 -26.82 -8.15 6.80
CA ARG A 310 -28.25 -7.93 7.09
C ARG A 310 -28.58 -7.94 8.58
N GLN A 311 -27.76 -8.65 9.37
CA GLN A 311 -27.89 -8.77 10.80
C GLN A 311 -26.54 -8.55 11.46
N ASP A 312 -26.55 -7.81 12.57
CA ASP A 312 -25.35 -7.53 13.37
C ASP A 312 -24.73 -8.81 13.95
N THR A 313 -25.44 -9.95 13.96
CA THR A 313 -24.96 -11.23 14.50
C THR A 313 -25.17 -12.41 13.56
N PHE A 314 -24.20 -13.32 13.44
CA PHE A 314 -24.30 -14.55 12.65
C PHE A 314 -23.41 -15.68 13.21
N ILE A 315 -23.68 -16.92 12.80
CA ILE A 315 -22.88 -18.09 13.21
C ILE A 315 -21.75 -18.31 12.21
N PHE A 316 -20.53 -18.44 12.73
CA PHE A 316 -19.31 -18.77 12.01
C PHE A 316 -18.72 -20.06 12.57
N ASP A 317 -18.28 -20.95 11.69
CA ASP A 317 -17.73 -22.25 12.09
C ASP A 317 -16.27 -22.16 12.60
N GLY A 318 -15.69 -20.94 12.62
CA GLY A 318 -14.29 -20.73 12.95
C GLY A 318 -13.37 -20.93 11.75
N PHE A 319 -12.12 -20.51 11.88
CA PHE A 319 -11.10 -20.80 10.88
C PHE A 319 -10.68 -22.27 10.99
N THR A 320 -10.95 -23.08 9.96
CA THR A 320 -10.75 -24.54 9.98
C THR A 320 -9.93 -25.04 8.79
N ASP A 321 -9.24 -26.18 8.97
CA ASP A 321 -8.48 -26.89 7.92
C ASP A 321 -7.41 -26.02 7.20
N MET A 322 -6.70 -25.17 7.94
CA MET A 322 -5.63 -24.30 7.40
C MET A 322 -4.30 -25.03 7.17
N ASP A 323 -4.32 -26.37 7.23
CA ASP A 323 -3.13 -27.22 7.16
C ASP A 323 -2.72 -27.49 5.72
N VAL A 324 -1.43 -27.36 5.41
CA VAL A 324 -0.91 -27.72 4.08
C VAL A 324 -0.54 -29.20 4.01
N LYS A 325 -1.51 -30.09 4.24
CA LYS A 325 -1.38 -31.52 3.94
C LYS A 325 -1.67 -31.79 2.45
N GLN A 326 -0.89 -32.67 1.83
CA GLN A 326 -1.21 -33.23 0.52
C GLN A 326 -2.32 -34.27 0.73
N GLY A 327 -3.54 -33.99 0.28
CA GLY A 327 -4.53 -35.04 0.11
C GLY A 327 -4.03 -36.05 -0.93
N ASN A 328 -4.54 -37.27 -0.92
CA ASN A 328 -4.25 -38.31 -1.92
C ASN A 328 -4.85 -37.98 -3.32
N GLY A 329 -4.61 -36.77 -3.81
CA GLY A 329 -5.08 -36.21 -5.06
C GLY A 329 -4.39 -34.86 -5.28
N ASN A 330 -4.24 -34.47 -6.55
CA ASN A 330 -3.54 -33.25 -7.00
C ASN A 330 -4.27 -31.95 -6.57
N GLU A 331 -4.45 -31.69 -5.29
CA GLU A 331 -4.99 -30.41 -4.83
C GLU A 331 -3.89 -29.33 -4.92
N VAL A 332 -4.11 -28.42 -5.88
CA VAL A 332 -3.21 -27.33 -6.22
C VAL A 332 -3.34 -26.24 -5.15
N PHE A 333 -2.29 -25.43 -4.95
CA PHE A 333 -2.29 -24.27 -4.05
C PHE A 333 -3.54 -23.37 -4.19
N ASP A 334 -4.12 -23.32 -5.39
CA ASP A 334 -5.33 -22.59 -5.74
C ASP A 334 -6.58 -23.04 -4.96
N ASP A 335 -6.78 -24.34 -4.75
CA ASP A 335 -7.98 -24.86 -4.08
C ASP A 335 -8.03 -24.47 -2.59
N LYS A 336 -6.86 -24.20 -1.98
CA LYS A 336 -6.76 -23.77 -0.57
C LYS A 336 -6.94 -22.26 -0.41
N ALA A 337 -6.48 -21.47 -1.39
CA ALA A 337 -6.73 -20.03 -1.39
C ALA A 337 -8.23 -19.72 -1.54
N ASP A 338 -8.95 -20.52 -2.33
CA ASP A 338 -10.41 -20.44 -2.46
C ASP A 338 -11.12 -20.75 -1.12
N LYS A 339 -10.68 -21.77 -0.38
CA LYS A 339 -11.21 -22.07 0.97
C LYS A 339 -10.98 -20.93 1.97
N TYR A 340 -9.82 -20.27 1.93
CA TYR A 340 -9.54 -19.11 2.78
C TYR A 340 -10.40 -17.90 2.41
N GLY A 341 -10.59 -17.66 1.11
CA GLY A 341 -11.49 -16.63 0.61
C GLY A 341 -12.94 -16.87 1.07
N ASP A 342 -13.41 -18.11 1.00
CA ASP A 342 -14.76 -18.48 1.41
C ASP A 342 -14.95 -18.31 2.93
N GLN A 343 -13.98 -18.73 3.76
CA GLN A 343 -14.05 -18.51 5.21
C GLN A 343 -14.03 -17.01 5.58
N LEU A 344 -13.29 -16.18 4.84
CA LEU A 344 -13.30 -14.72 5.03
C LEU A 344 -14.63 -14.09 4.58
N ALA A 345 -15.23 -14.59 3.50
CA ALA A 345 -16.54 -14.14 3.03
C ALA A 345 -17.65 -14.53 4.02
N ASP A 346 -17.61 -15.75 4.55
CA ASP A 346 -18.51 -16.23 5.60
C ASP A 346 -18.30 -15.45 6.91
N PHE A 347 -17.04 -15.13 7.26
CA PHE A 347 -16.72 -14.27 8.40
C PHE A 347 -17.19 -12.83 8.21
N ALA A 348 -17.27 -12.31 6.99
CA ALA A 348 -17.82 -10.99 6.72
C ALA A 348 -19.36 -10.98 6.66
N ASN A 349 -19.96 -12.08 6.22
CA ASN A 349 -21.40 -12.33 6.07
C ASN A 349 -22.14 -11.16 5.38
N LEU A 350 -21.64 -10.76 4.21
CA LEU A 350 -22.14 -9.62 3.46
C LEU A 350 -23.23 -10.02 2.46
N THR A 351 -24.30 -9.23 2.41
CA THR A 351 -25.30 -9.28 1.34
C THR A 351 -25.24 -8.00 0.53
N ASP A 352 -25.38 -8.12 -0.80
CA ASP A 352 -25.38 -6.97 -1.69
C ASP A 352 -26.63 -6.08 -1.48
N GLU A 353 -26.40 -4.78 -1.40
CA GLU A 353 -27.41 -3.73 -1.24
C GLU A 353 -27.60 -2.92 -2.54
N GLY A 354 -26.92 -3.32 -3.63
CA GLY A 354 -26.99 -2.69 -4.93
C GLY A 354 -26.16 -1.41 -5.03
N ASP A 355 -26.39 -0.65 -6.11
CA ASP A 355 -25.74 0.63 -6.34
C ASP A 355 -26.34 1.73 -5.46
N GLN A 356 -25.51 2.31 -4.60
CA GLN A 356 -25.87 3.42 -3.71
C GLN A 356 -25.65 4.79 -4.37
N GLY A 357 -25.37 4.82 -5.67
CA GLY A 357 -25.12 6.02 -6.45
C GLY A 357 -23.70 6.54 -6.30
N SER A 358 -23.52 7.86 -6.45
CA SER A 358 -22.19 8.47 -6.46
C SER A 358 -21.58 8.60 -5.06
N ARG A 359 -20.24 8.56 -4.97
CA ARG A 359 -19.50 8.71 -3.71
C ARG A 359 -18.26 9.57 -3.89
N THR A 360 -17.90 10.36 -2.89
CA THR A 360 -16.64 11.13 -2.89
C THR A 360 -15.69 10.63 -1.82
N THR A 361 -14.42 10.47 -2.16
CA THR A 361 -13.38 9.98 -1.24
C THR A 361 -12.13 10.84 -1.31
N GLY A 362 -11.42 11.02 -0.19
CA GLY A 362 -10.07 11.58 -0.19
C GLY A 362 -9.05 10.59 -0.78
N ILE A 363 -7.98 11.12 -1.38
CA ILE A 363 -6.89 10.31 -1.93
C ILE A 363 -5.74 10.07 -0.94
N GLY A 364 -5.72 10.84 0.15
CA GLY A 364 -4.71 10.83 1.20
C GLY A 364 -3.63 11.87 0.95
N ALA A 365 -3.50 12.83 1.87
CA ALA A 365 -2.53 13.91 1.77
C ALA A 365 -1.23 13.55 2.50
N THR A 366 -0.09 14.04 2.02
CA THR A 366 1.21 13.86 2.68
C THR A 366 1.80 15.22 3.02
N ILE A 367 2.19 15.41 4.27
CA ILE A 367 2.86 16.62 4.75
C ILE A 367 4.32 16.29 4.98
N ASN A 368 5.22 17.05 4.38
CA ASN A 368 6.66 16.94 4.60
C ASN A 368 7.17 18.25 5.23
N VAL A 369 7.99 18.13 6.27
CA VAL A 369 8.69 19.25 6.90
C VAL A 369 10.13 18.84 7.12
N GLY A 370 11.09 19.66 6.70
CA GLY A 370 12.48 19.27 6.76
C GLY A 370 13.46 20.44 6.92
N ALA A 371 14.67 20.07 7.29
CA ALA A 371 15.81 20.96 7.38
C ALA A 371 17.06 20.27 6.83
N SER A 372 17.93 21.01 6.16
CA SER A 372 19.24 20.52 5.73
C SER A 372 20.35 21.46 6.15
N TYR A 373 21.50 20.86 6.46
CA TYR A 373 22.73 21.52 6.86
C TYR A 373 23.86 21.12 5.91
N LYS A 374 24.28 22.07 5.08
CA LYS A 374 25.45 21.94 4.20
C LYS A 374 26.71 22.30 4.97
N LEU A 375 27.62 21.35 5.09
CA LEU A 375 28.87 21.51 5.85
C LEU A 375 29.71 22.66 5.28
N PRO A 376 30.02 23.72 6.06
CA PRO A 376 30.82 24.84 5.58
C PRO A 376 32.24 24.41 5.15
N CYS A 377 32.85 23.51 5.92
CA CYS A 377 34.20 23.00 5.67
C CYS A 377 34.27 22.02 4.49
N TYR A 378 33.15 21.41 4.11
CA TYR A 378 33.07 20.46 3.00
C TYR A 378 31.71 20.54 2.33
N LYS A 379 31.56 21.52 1.41
CA LYS A 379 30.28 21.86 0.74
C LYS A 379 29.65 20.73 -0.08
N LYS A 380 30.38 19.63 -0.28
CA LYS A 380 29.91 18.40 -0.95
C LYS A 380 29.14 17.47 -0.03
N MET A 381 29.04 17.78 1.27
CA MET A 381 28.32 16.98 2.25
C MET A 381 27.17 17.79 2.85
N THR A 382 25.99 17.18 2.85
CA THR A 382 24.75 17.77 3.37
C THR A 382 24.07 16.78 4.30
N PHE A 383 23.81 17.19 5.54
CA PHE A 383 22.97 16.44 6.46
C PHE A 383 21.53 16.91 6.34
N GLY A 384 20.59 15.97 6.40
CA GLY A 384 19.16 16.26 6.29
C GLY A 384 18.37 15.68 7.45
N PHE A 385 17.33 16.39 7.84
CA PHE A 385 16.24 15.88 8.66
C PHE A 385 14.93 16.08 7.91
N LEU A 386 14.09 15.05 7.83
CA LEU A 386 12.79 15.08 7.19
C LEU A 386 11.77 14.43 8.12
N SER A 387 10.65 15.10 8.34
CA SER A 387 9.43 14.53 8.92
C SER A 387 8.36 14.45 7.83
N SER A 388 7.83 13.26 7.60
CA SER A 388 6.81 12.97 6.61
C SER A 388 5.59 12.37 7.29
N THR A 389 4.41 12.94 7.09
CA THR A 389 3.15 12.45 7.67
C THR A 389 2.12 12.26 6.57
N ARG A 390 1.68 11.02 6.34
CA ARG A 390 0.55 10.72 5.46
C ARG A 390 -0.74 10.66 6.28
N ILE A 391 -1.71 11.46 5.87
CA ILE A 391 -3.04 11.56 6.49
C ILE A 391 -4.03 10.83 5.61
N LYS A 392 -4.46 9.64 6.05
CA LYS A 392 -5.38 8.75 5.34
C LYS A 392 -6.19 7.87 6.30
N GLY A 393 -6.89 8.49 7.25
CA GLY A 393 -7.73 7.76 8.21
C GLY A 393 -6.95 6.67 8.96
N ALA A 394 -7.48 5.45 8.96
CA ALA A 394 -6.86 4.28 9.61
C ALA A 394 -5.49 3.87 9.03
N TYR A 395 -5.15 4.37 7.84
CA TYR A 395 -3.93 4.03 7.09
C TYR A 395 -2.89 5.15 7.14
N SER A 396 -3.08 6.11 8.06
CA SER A 396 -2.13 7.20 8.28
C SER A 396 -0.81 6.67 8.85
N TRP A 397 0.29 7.30 8.47
CA TRP A 397 1.62 6.98 8.99
C TRP A 397 2.47 8.23 9.13
N THR A 398 3.47 8.16 10.01
CA THR A 398 4.45 9.22 10.20
C THR A 398 5.85 8.62 10.16
N GLU A 399 6.79 9.32 9.55
CA GLU A 399 8.21 8.98 9.48
C GLU A 399 9.06 10.18 9.84
N GLY A 400 10.10 9.96 10.65
CA GLY A 400 11.22 10.87 10.82
C GLY A 400 12.49 10.24 10.21
N ARG A 401 13.22 10.99 9.38
CA ARG A 401 14.39 10.52 8.65
C ARG A 401 15.58 11.47 8.84
N LEU A 402 16.73 10.89 9.16
CA LEU A 402 18.03 11.56 9.16
C LEU A 402 18.85 11.05 7.99
N SER A 403 19.50 11.95 7.24
CA SER A 403 20.32 11.58 6.09
C SER A 403 21.68 12.27 6.06
N ALA A 404 22.65 11.59 5.46
CA ALA A 404 23.94 12.14 5.09
C ALA A 404 24.11 11.96 3.58
N ASN A 405 24.22 13.08 2.87
CA ASN A 405 24.19 13.13 1.41
C ASN A 405 25.52 13.69 0.91
N TRP A 406 26.14 12.98 -0.02
CA TRP A 406 27.46 13.28 -0.55
C TRP A 406 27.40 13.47 -2.07
N ALA A 407 27.81 14.65 -2.52
CA ALA A 407 27.91 15.03 -3.93
C ALA A 407 29.39 15.24 -4.31
N PRO A 408 30.19 14.17 -4.49
CA PRO A 408 31.60 14.28 -4.80
C PRO A 408 31.87 14.99 -6.13
N LEU A 409 30.98 14.83 -7.12
CA LEU A 409 31.11 15.34 -8.48
C LEU A 409 29.77 15.94 -8.94
N LYS A 410 29.81 16.79 -9.97
CA LYS A 410 28.60 17.42 -10.54
C LYS A 410 27.66 16.45 -11.29
N TRP A 411 28.05 15.19 -11.44
CA TRP A 411 27.28 14.15 -12.15
C TRP A 411 27.08 12.91 -11.27
N LEU A 412 27.59 12.93 -10.04
CA LEU A 412 27.55 11.80 -9.12
C LEU A 412 27.26 12.32 -7.73
N ASP A 413 26.13 11.90 -7.19
CA ASP A 413 25.74 12.15 -5.83
C ASP A 413 24.96 10.96 -5.27
N GLY A 414 24.84 10.92 -3.96
CA GLY A 414 24.18 9.83 -3.26
C GLY A 414 24.11 10.11 -1.78
N GLY A 415 23.59 9.15 -1.03
CA GLY A 415 23.45 9.33 0.40
C GLY A 415 23.03 8.06 1.10
N VAL A 416 23.19 8.09 2.42
CA VAL A 416 22.65 7.09 3.34
C VAL A 416 21.70 7.78 4.30
N ASN A 417 20.76 7.03 4.82
CA ASN A 417 19.81 7.56 5.79
C ASN A 417 19.34 6.48 6.76
N PHE A 418 18.80 6.97 7.87
CA PHE A 418 18.13 6.19 8.89
C PHE A 418 16.76 6.83 9.11
N ALA A 419 15.71 6.03 9.11
CA ALA A 419 14.35 6.48 9.34
C ALA A 419 13.71 5.69 10.47
N VAL A 420 12.80 6.34 11.19
CA VAL A 420 11.90 5.70 12.15
C VAL A 420 10.51 6.11 11.74
N ASN A 421 9.68 5.13 11.40
CA ASN A 421 8.28 5.34 11.07
C ASN A 421 7.37 4.76 12.16
N SER A 422 6.07 4.99 12.06
CA SER A 422 5.07 4.50 13.02
C SER A 422 5.02 2.97 13.16
N PHE A 423 5.71 2.24 12.28
CA PHE A 423 5.72 0.77 12.24
C PHE A 423 7.09 0.17 12.62
N THR A 424 8.20 0.75 12.15
CA THR A 424 9.55 0.23 12.39
C THR A 424 10.65 1.26 12.12
N ALA A 425 11.88 0.93 12.49
CA ALA A 425 13.08 1.63 12.06
C ALA A 425 13.64 1.03 10.76
N SER A 426 14.26 1.87 9.94
CA SER A 426 14.82 1.48 8.65
C SER A 426 16.09 2.24 8.30
N MET A 427 16.86 1.66 7.39
CA MET A 427 18.02 2.29 6.78
C MET A 427 17.82 2.33 5.29
N GLY A 428 18.30 3.38 4.64
CA GLY A 428 18.19 3.55 3.20
C GLY A 428 19.47 4.11 2.59
N TRP A 429 19.57 3.98 1.28
CA TRP A 429 20.64 4.58 0.50
C TRP A 429 20.15 5.00 -0.88
N VAL A 430 20.84 5.94 -1.49
CA VAL A 430 20.59 6.40 -2.86
C VAL A 430 21.90 6.64 -3.58
N LEU A 431 21.93 6.28 -4.85
CA LEU A 431 22.96 6.62 -5.80
C LEU A 431 22.30 7.26 -7.03
N ASN A 432 22.74 8.45 -7.38
CA ASN A 432 22.25 9.22 -8.52
C ASN A 432 23.43 9.54 -9.45
N ILE A 433 23.35 9.03 -10.68
CA ILE A 433 24.35 9.21 -11.73
C ILE A 433 23.69 10.04 -12.83
N HIS A 434 24.13 11.28 -13.01
CA HIS A 434 23.45 12.27 -13.84
C HIS A 434 24.39 13.08 -14.76
N PRO A 435 25.18 12.42 -15.64
CA PRO A 435 25.92 13.12 -16.68
C PRO A 435 24.98 13.91 -17.61
N LYS A 436 25.53 14.78 -18.45
CA LYS A 436 24.73 15.39 -19.53
C LYS A 436 24.31 14.31 -20.53
N GLY A 437 23.04 14.33 -20.97
CA GLY A 437 22.49 13.38 -21.92
C GLY A 437 21.75 12.20 -21.29
N TYR A 438 22.02 11.88 -20.02
CA TYR A 438 21.46 10.70 -19.37
C TYR A 438 21.44 10.81 -17.85
N ASN A 439 20.41 10.26 -17.21
CA ASN A 439 20.35 10.11 -15.76
C ASN A 439 19.88 8.69 -15.39
N LEU A 440 20.62 8.05 -14.49
CA LEU A 440 20.29 6.79 -13.85
C LEU A 440 20.32 7.00 -12.34
N PHE A 441 19.26 6.59 -11.65
CA PHE A 441 19.27 6.52 -10.20
C PHE A 441 18.86 5.13 -9.73
N ILE A 442 19.41 4.74 -8.59
CA ILE A 442 19.03 3.55 -7.85
C ILE A 442 19.10 3.86 -6.35
N GLY A 443 18.10 3.42 -5.60
CA GLY A 443 18.12 3.57 -4.15
C GLY A 443 17.05 2.76 -3.46
N MET A 444 17.10 2.74 -2.14
CA MET A 444 16.13 2.10 -1.26
C MET A 444 15.92 2.95 -0.01
N ASP A 445 14.68 3.09 0.43
CA ASP A 445 14.31 3.77 1.68
C ASP A 445 14.41 2.88 2.92
N HIS A 446 14.40 1.57 2.69
CA HIS A 446 14.35 0.46 3.63
C HIS A 446 15.22 -0.63 3.01
N LEU A 447 16.33 -0.96 3.65
CA LEU A 447 17.16 -2.10 3.28
C LEU A 447 16.24 -3.32 3.17
N LEU A 448 16.19 -3.89 1.97
CA LEU A 448 15.53 -5.16 1.77
C LEU A 448 16.21 -6.15 2.73
N GLY A 449 15.45 -6.62 3.71
CA GLY A 449 15.91 -7.64 4.64
C GLY A 449 16.08 -8.98 3.92
N LYS A 450 15.80 -10.07 4.62
CA LYS A 450 15.70 -11.38 3.97
C LYS A 450 14.47 -11.39 3.04
N MET A 451 14.59 -12.12 1.94
CA MET A 451 13.47 -12.42 1.03
C MET A 451 13.13 -13.91 1.10
N SER A 452 11.89 -14.24 0.76
CA SER A 452 11.49 -15.62 0.48
C SER A 452 12.12 -16.12 -0.83
N LYS A 453 11.99 -17.43 -1.12
CA LYS A 453 12.47 -18.00 -2.40
C LYS A 453 11.73 -17.46 -3.62
N GLU A 454 10.54 -16.93 -3.39
CA GLU A 454 9.64 -16.31 -4.35
C GLU A 454 9.91 -14.80 -4.51
N CYS A 455 11.03 -14.30 -3.96
CA CYS A 455 11.42 -12.89 -3.96
C CYS A 455 10.44 -11.95 -3.25
N ILE A 456 9.65 -12.47 -2.31
CA ILE A 456 8.77 -11.67 -1.47
C ILE A 456 9.57 -11.20 -0.24
N PRO A 457 9.64 -9.88 0.04
CA PRO A 457 10.27 -9.38 1.26
C PRO A 457 9.65 -10.01 2.51
N LEU A 458 10.49 -10.51 3.43
CA LEU A 458 9.98 -11.13 4.66
C LEU A 458 9.30 -10.12 5.58
N SER A 459 9.75 -8.87 5.58
CA SER A 459 9.08 -7.74 6.23
C SER A 459 8.19 -6.99 5.24
N SER A 460 7.14 -6.34 5.75
CA SER A 460 6.28 -5.44 4.97
C SER A 460 6.89 -4.06 4.70
N ASN A 461 8.19 -3.89 4.97
CA ASN A 461 8.93 -2.65 4.78
C ASN A 461 9.99 -2.89 3.71
N ALA A 462 9.59 -2.80 2.45
CA ALA A 462 10.47 -3.04 1.33
C ALA A 462 10.59 -1.79 0.49
N SER A 463 11.83 -1.32 0.22
CA SER A 463 12.02 -0.28 -0.80
C SER A 463 13.12 -0.37 -1.86
N VAL A 464 12.83 -0.06 -3.13
CA VAL A 464 13.75 -0.07 -4.30
C VAL A 464 13.28 0.85 -5.45
N ALA A 465 13.88 2.02 -5.60
CA ALA A 465 13.59 2.94 -6.71
C ALA A 465 14.66 2.82 -7.79
N VAL A 466 14.23 2.70 -9.05
CA VAL A 466 15.10 2.73 -10.23
C VAL A 466 14.47 3.63 -11.28
N GLY A 467 15.29 4.41 -11.98
CA GLY A 467 14.79 5.18 -13.11
C GLY A 467 15.87 5.66 -14.05
N MET A 468 15.46 5.83 -15.31
CA MET A 468 16.30 6.27 -16.42
C MET A 468 15.66 7.44 -17.18
N ASN A 469 16.41 8.54 -17.35
CA ASN A 469 15.94 9.75 -18.02
C ASN A 469 16.93 10.25 -19.06
N ILE A 470 16.43 10.90 -20.10
CA ILE A 470 17.24 11.64 -21.07
C ILE A 470 17.30 13.11 -20.60
N THR A 471 18.50 13.70 -20.54
CA THR A 471 18.72 15.04 -19.95
C THR A 471 19.45 15.99 -20.89
N TRP A 472 19.17 17.30 -20.82
CA TRP A 472 19.90 18.33 -21.57
C TRP A 472 19.94 19.70 -20.87
#